data_AF-A0A2G9HEM0-F1
#
_entry.id   AF-A0A2G9HEM0-F1
#
_cell.length_a   1.000
_cell.length_b   1.000
_cell.length_c   1.000
_cell.angle_alpha   90.00
_cell.angle_beta   90.00
_cell.angle_gamma   90.00
#
_symmetry.space_group_name_H-M   'P 1'
#
loop_
_entity.id
_entity.type
_entity.pdbx_description
1 polymer ?
#
loop_
_entity_poly.entity_id
_entity_poly.type
_entity_poly.pdbx_seq_one_letter_code
_entity_poly.pdbx_strand_id
1 'polypeptide(L)'
;MCLSHIFDISSFFIAAKSFDLEGADASKLWDSIELSTFPLDTRQSLSENLVSIRQTEHSKKLLEEIIWRNFNTVRKLAYGQIGRIVMIILGSGKPKLDLCKKIMGQLSYNNPWKRFIEILGREYASSNMYEALIDEFHKALRETYYIDLRRNDYISPNCFVYLIERLLIMVPHSQGFFFTTKSSLVEFLISLQSDADPSSSLVMDKKYDPSSIMNSVFDMIQRSLCNRAAMEEWIENSHIDCKYYFPVLMLRFFVILCLLCLNSDLSIDAVLEHLSVPQIRSQLPRKFCEGILRVRHNGISYVDALAGAFKVIGDPLVIVASTEKRPKFVSPDAVFINLRSFSCRNEIMETLFPVERNASTAPLPMRPASKSDIKDRIKLKLGKLGSYLGIVQKHRLDEK
;
A
#
# COMPACT_ATOMS: atom_id res chain seq x y z
N MET A 1 4.66 20.46 -1.88
CA MET A 1 3.78 20.52 -3.08
C MET A 1 2.45 19.88 -2.69
N CYS A 2 1.29 20.48 -2.97
CA CYS A 2 -0.01 19.89 -2.56
C CYS A 2 -0.36 18.75 -3.53
N LEU A 3 -0.60 17.52 -3.05
CA LEU A 3 -0.95 16.36 -3.90
C LEU A 3 -2.08 16.67 -4.88
N SER A 4 -3.04 17.50 -4.47
CA SER A 4 -4.13 17.96 -5.34
C SER A 4 -3.63 18.65 -6.61
N HIS A 5 -2.56 19.43 -6.51
CA HIS A 5 -1.96 20.09 -7.68
C HIS A 5 -1.29 19.10 -8.64
N ILE A 6 -0.68 18.03 -8.13
CA ILE A 6 -0.10 16.98 -9.00
C ILE A 6 -1.24 16.30 -9.76
N PHE A 7 -2.31 15.93 -9.07
CA PHE A 7 -3.49 15.32 -9.70
C PHE A 7 -4.20 16.25 -10.71
N ASP A 8 -4.35 17.54 -10.37
CA ASP A 8 -4.97 18.54 -11.25
C ASP A 8 -4.15 18.75 -12.54
N ILE A 9 -2.83 18.88 -12.40
CA ILE A 9 -1.91 19.05 -13.52
C ILE A 9 -1.92 17.81 -14.41
N SER A 10 -1.85 16.61 -13.82
CA SER A 10 -1.89 15.35 -14.57
C SER A 10 -3.23 15.13 -15.28
N SER A 11 -4.33 15.51 -14.63
CA SER A 11 -5.67 15.44 -15.21
C SER A 11 -5.83 16.40 -16.38
N PHE A 12 -5.29 17.63 -16.26
CA PHE A 12 -5.24 18.59 -17.36
C PHE A 12 -4.49 18.01 -18.57
N PHE A 13 -3.34 17.38 -18.35
CA PHE A 13 -2.56 16.77 -19.42
C PHE A 13 -3.27 15.60 -20.11
N ILE A 14 -4.01 14.77 -19.36
CA ILE A 14 -4.86 13.71 -19.96
C ILE A 14 -5.99 14.33 -20.79
N ALA A 15 -6.75 15.24 -20.18
CA ALA A 15 -7.99 15.75 -20.75
C ALA A 15 -7.75 16.54 -22.04
N ALA A 16 -6.65 17.30 -22.07
CA ALA A 16 -6.30 18.10 -23.22
C ALA A 16 -5.81 17.25 -24.42
N LYS A 17 -5.59 15.93 -24.23
CA LYS A 17 -4.76 15.08 -25.13
C LYS A 17 -3.44 15.77 -25.49
N SER A 18 -3.08 16.81 -24.73
CA SER A 18 -2.08 17.79 -25.11
C SER A 18 -0.79 17.33 -24.49
N PHE A 19 -0.32 16.24 -25.06
CA PHE A 19 1.06 15.89 -25.21
C PHE A 19 1.05 14.54 -25.90
N ASP A 20 1.46 14.53 -27.17
CA ASP A 20 2.37 13.49 -27.65
C ASP A 20 3.66 13.59 -26.81
N LEU A 21 3.59 13.34 -25.50
CA LEU A 21 4.76 13.05 -24.68
C LEU A 21 5.16 11.62 -25.05
N GLU A 22 5.62 11.45 -26.29
CA GLU A 22 6.40 10.30 -26.66
C GLU A 22 7.76 10.44 -25.96
N GLY A 23 8.10 9.47 -25.11
CA GLY A 23 9.42 9.37 -24.48
C GLY A 23 9.46 9.56 -22.97
N ALA A 24 10.64 9.93 -22.48
CA ALA A 24 11.05 9.81 -21.08
C ALA A 24 10.29 10.72 -20.08
N ASP A 25 9.75 11.84 -20.53
CA ASP A 25 9.12 12.83 -19.64
C ASP A 25 7.68 12.45 -19.26
N ALA A 26 6.95 11.75 -20.12
CA ALA A 26 5.68 11.13 -19.73
C ALA A 26 5.91 10.05 -18.67
N SER A 27 6.88 9.15 -18.88
CA SER A 27 7.17 8.06 -17.94
C SER A 27 7.42 8.60 -16.54
N LYS A 28 8.28 9.62 -16.40
CA LYS A 28 8.60 10.25 -15.11
C LYS A 28 7.38 10.88 -14.43
N LEU A 29 6.45 11.47 -15.19
CA LEU A 29 5.22 12.01 -14.65
C LEU A 29 4.34 10.89 -14.05
N TRP A 30 4.23 9.76 -14.74
CA TRP A 30 3.45 8.61 -14.25
C TRP A 30 4.10 7.94 -13.05
N ASP A 31 5.42 7.74 -13.10
CA ASP A 31 6.19 7.23 -11.95
C ASP A 31 6.01 8.15 -10.74
N SER A 32 5.98 9.48 -10.96
CA SER A 32 5.71 10.45 -9.90
C SER A 32 4.27 10.37 -9.37
N ILE A 33 3.26 10.14 -10.21
CA ILE A 33 1.87 9.98 -9.76
C ILE A 33 1.72 8.68 -8.99
N GLU A 34 2.30 7.59 -9.48
CA GLU A 34 2.29 6.29 -8.82
C GLU A 34 2.95 6.39 -7.45
N LEU A 35 4.16 6.95 -7.35
CA LEU A 35 4.86 7.14 -6.06
C LEU A 35 4.16 8.14 -5.14
N SER A 36 3.41 9.11 -5.68
CA SER A 36 2.59 10.02 -4.87
C SER A 36 1.32 9.35 -4.35
N THR A 37 0.81 8.33 -5.05
CA THR A 37 -0.42 7.61 -4.68
C THR A 37 -0.13 6.40 -3.78
N PHE A 38 0.99 5.73 -4.05
CA PHE A 38 1.50 4.53 -3.39
C PHE A 38 2.91 4.84 -2.85
N PRO A 39 3.01 5.60 -1.75
CA PRO A 39 4.30 6.02 -1.23
C PRO A 39 5.14 4.84 -0.79
N LEU A 40 6.45 4.95 -0.99
CA LEU A 40 7.44 3.97 -0.53
C LEU A 40 7.32 3.68 0.97
N ASP A 41 7.04 4.74 1.73
CA ASP A 41 6.73 4.68 3.15
C ASP A 41 5.21 4.74 3.36
N THR A 42 4.62 3.61 3.75
CA THR A 42 3.17 3.47 3.94
C THR A 42 2.61 4.40 5.01
N ARG A 43 3.45 4.92 5.91
CA ARG A 43 3.01 5.94 6.88
C ARG A 43 2.53 7.21 6.22
N GLN A 44 3.07 7.53 5.04
CA GLN A 44 2.62 8.68 4.25
C GLN A 44 1.23 8.45 3.65
N SER A 45 0.76 7.20 3.54
CA SER A 45 -0.59 6.91 3.08
C SER A 45 -1.67 7.32 4.07
N LEU A 46 -1.30 7.52 5.35
CA LEU A 46 -2.19 8.04 6.40
C LEU A 46 -2.46 9.54 6.29
N SER A 47 -1.90 10.24 5.30
CA SER A 47 -2.23 11.65 5.05
C SER A 47 -3.70 11.80 4.64
N GLU A 48 -4.48 12.59 5.39
CA GLU A 48 -5.89 12.87 5.07
C GLU A 48 -6.07 13.38 3.63
N ASN A 49 -5.12 14.17 3.13
CA ASN A 49 -5.13 14.65 1.76
C ASN A 49 -4.96 13.52 0.74
N LEU A 50 -4.08 12.56 1.00
CA LEU A 50 -3.86 11.43 0.10
C LEU A 50 -5.06 10.47 0.13
N VAL A 51 -5.57 10.18 1.33
CA VAL A 51 -6.76 9.36 1.55
C VAL A 51 -7.98 9.95 0.84
N SER A 52 -8.21 11.26 0.96
CA SER A 52 -9.35 11.93 0.32
C SER A 52 -9.20 11.99 -1.20
N ILE A 53 -8.02 12.33 -1.72
CA ILE A 53 -7.76 12.38 -3.17
C ILE A 53 -8.01 11.02 -3.81
N ARG A 54 -7.49 9.93 -3.22
CA ARG A 54 -7.64 8.56 -3.78
C ARG A 54 -9.07 8.07 -3.83
N GLN A 55 -9.96 8.63 -3.02
CA GLN A 55 -11.39 8.30 -3.05
C GLN A 55 -12.14 9.02 -4.17
N THR A 56 -11.58 10.09 -4.75
CA THR A 56 -12.24 10.84 -5.81
C THR A 56 -12.33 10.06 -7.11
N GLU A 57 -13.43 10.25 -7.84
CA GLU A 57 -13.61 9.68 -9.19
C GLU A 57 -12.53 10.16 -10.18
N HIS A 58 -12.00 11.36 -9.98
CA HIS A 58 -10.90 11.90 -10.79
C HIS A 58 -9.62 11.08 -10.60
N SER A 59 -9.25 10.78 -9.33
CA SER A 59 -8.09 9.94 -9.04
C SER A 59 -8.27 8.53 -9.59
N LYS A 60 -9.45 7.92 -9.44
CA LYS A 60 -9.71 6.57 -9.96
C LYS A 60 -9.56 6.50 -11.48
N LYS A 61 -10.09 7.49 -12.21
CA LYS A 61 -9.90 7.60 -13.67
C LYS A 61 -8.43 7.78 -14.04
N LEU A 62 -7.70 8.61 -13.31
CA LEU A 62 -6.26 8.81 -13.52
C LEU A 62 -5.49 7.48 -13.37
N LEU A 63 -5.79 6.72 -12.33
CA LEU A 63 -5.19 5.42 -12.06
C LEU A 63 -5.57 4.36 -13.11
N GLU A 64 -6.82 4.37 -13.60
CA GLU A 64 -7.26 3.52 -14.72
C GLU A 64 -6.49 3.85 -16.02
N GLU A 65 -6.22 5.13 -16.31
CA GLU A 65 -5.39 5.55 -17.45
C GLU A 65 -3.93 5.08 -17.33
N ILE A 66 -3.36 5.08 -16.12
CA ILE A 66 -2.02 4.54 -15.86
C ILE A 66 -1.98 3.04 -16.20
N ILE A 67 -3.01 2.28 -15.81
CA ILE A 67 -3.14 0.88 -16.18
C ILE A 67 -3.21 0.76 -17.72
N TRP A 68 -4.01 1.58 -18.39
CA TRP A 68 -4.15 1.53 -19.85
C TRP A 68 -2.83 1.75 -20.60
N ARG A 69 -1.98 2.66 -20.10
CA ARG A 69 -0.66 2.93 -20.68
C ARG A 69 0.32 1.78 -20.51
N ASN A 70 0.23 1.03 -19.41
CA ASN A 70 1.05 -0.18 -19.23
C ASN A 70 0.77 -1.24 -20.32
N PHE A 71 -0.41 -1.27 -20.93
CA PHE A 71 -0.73 -2.21 -22.02
C PHE A 71 -0.24 -1.77 -23.41
N ASN A 72 -0.16 -0.46 -23.66
CA ASN A 72 0.06 0.06 -25.02
C ASN A 72 1.51 -0.05 -25.48
N THR A 73 2.45 -0.38 -24.59
CA THR A 73 3.88 -0.39 -24.87
C THR A 73 4.44 -1.77 -25.21
N VAL A 74 3.77 -2.88 -24.84
CA VAL A 74 4.36 -4.24 -24.98
C VAL A 74 3.33 -5.29 -25.37
N ARG A 75 3.75 -6.25 -26.22
CA ARG A 75 2.93 -7.39 -26.67
C ARG A 75 2.61 -8.39 -25.54
N LYS A 76 3.42 -8.43 -24.49
CA LYS A 76 3.27 -9.24 -23.27
C LYS A 76 3.73 -8.45 -22.06
N LEU A 77 3.00 -8.53 -20.95
CA LEU A 77 3.36 -7.80 -19.73
C LEU A 77 4.56 -8.44 -19.02
N ALA A 78 5.52 -7.62 -18.60
CA ALA A 78 6.59 -7.98 -17.68
C ALA A 78 6.09 -8.02 -16.23
N TYR A 79 6.88 -8.60 -15.30
CA TYR A 79 6.45 -8.78 -13.90
C TYR A 79 6.29 -7.45 -13.16
N GLY A 80 7.11 -6.45 -13.48
CA GLY A 80 7.02 -5.08 -13.00
C GLY A 80 5.70 -4.43 -13.40
N GLN A 81 5.36 -4.47 -14.69
CA GLN A 81 4.06 -4.02 -15.19
C GLN A 81 2.90 -4.73 -14.50
N ILE A 82 2.96 -6.07 -14.36
CA ILE A 82 1.89 -6.83 -13.71
C ILE A 82 1.74 -6.39 -12.25
N GLY A 83 2.85 -6.27 -11.52
CA GLY A 83 2.86 -5.78 -10.15
C GLY A 83 2.20 -4.42 -10.02
N ARG A 84 2.63 -3.43 -10.82
CA ARG A 84 2.07 -2.07 -10.82
C ARG A 84 0.57 -2.07 -11.10
N ILE A 85 0.13 -2.83 -12.11
CA ILE A 85 -1.30 -2.97 -12.45
C ILE A 85 -2.08 -3.54 -11.26
N VAL A 86 -1.61 -4.63 -10.66
CA VAL A 86 -2.32 -5.27 -9.53
C VAL A 86 -2.32 -4.37 -8.30
N MET A 87 -1.22 -3.68 -8.01
CA MET A 87 -1.12 -2.69 -6.93
C MET A 87 -2.17 -1.59 -7.11
N ILE A 88 -2.28 -1.02 -8.32
CA ILE A 88 -3.28 0.01 -8.62
C ILE A 88 -4.70 -0.55 -8.47
N ILE A 89 -4.99 -1.74 -8.99
CA ILE A 89 -6.31 -2.38 -8.85
C ILE A 89 -6.68 -2.56 -7.37
N LEU A 90 -5.81 -3.18 -6.59
CA LEU A 90 -6.05 -3.40 -5.17
C LEU A 90 -6.04 -2.10 -4.35
N GLY A 91 -5.51 -1.00 -4.89
CA GLY A 91 -5.53 0.33 -4.25
C GLY A 91 -6.64 1.27 -4.72
N SER A 92 -7.36 0.93 -5.78
CA SER A 92 -8.40 1.77 -6.39
C SER A 92 -9.80 1.13 -6.34
N GLY A 93 -9.84 -0.16 -6.03
CA GLY A 93 -11.03 -0.97 -5.88
C GLY A 93 -11.29 -1.91 -7.04
N LYS A 94 -12.43 -2.61 -6.97
CA LYS A 94 -12.73 -3.73 -7.87
C LYS A 94 -12.62 -3.31 -9.35
N PRO A 95 -11.83 -4.02 -10.17
CA PRO A 95 -11.66 -3.67 -11.57
C PRO A 95 -12.90 -4.04 -12.39
N LYS A 96 -13.11 -3.34 -13.51
CA LYS A 96 -14.12 -3.74 -14.50
C LYS A 96 -13.74 -5.07 -15.14
N LEU A 97 -14.73 -5.92 -15.44
CA LEU A 97 -14.49 -7.23 -16.06
C LEU A 97 -13.71 -7.13 -17.39
N ASP A 98 -13.99 -6.12 -18.21
CA ASP A 98 -13.30 -5.92 -19.48
C ASP A 98 -11.83 -5.54 -19.32
N LEU A 99 -11.50 -4.83 -18.23
CA LEU A 99 -10.11 -4.56 -17.86
C LEU A 99 -9.39 -5.87 -17.53
N CYS A 100 -9.99 -6.73 -16.70
CA CYS A 100 -9.43 -8.05 -16.38
C CYS A 100 -9.21 -8.91 -17.63
N LYS A 101 -10.18 -8.96 -18.55
CA LYS A 101 -10.05 -9.68 -19.83
C LYS A 101 -8.87 -9.17 -20.65
N LYS A 102 -8.70 -7.86 -20.74
CA LYS A 102 -7.59 -7.26 -21.49
C LYS A 102 -6.23 -7.55 -20.85
N ILE A 103 -6.13 -7.51 -19.52
CA ILE A 103 -4.89 -7.91 -18.81
C ILE A 103 -4.56 -9.38 -19.14
N MET A 104 -5.53 -10.28 -18.95
CA MET A 104 -5.32 -11.72 -19.21
C MET A 104 -4.90 -12.02 -20.65
N GLY A 105 -5.36 -11.23 -21.62
CA GLY A 105 -4.97 -11.36 -23.03
C GLY A 105 -3.49 -11.04 -23.29
N GLN A 106 -2.85 -10.25 -22.44
CA GLN A 106 -1.42 -9.91 -22.54
C GLN A 106 -0.52 -10.74 -21.61
N LEU A 107 -1.10 -11.63 -20.80
CA LEU A 107 -0.35 -12.56 -19.98
C LEU A 107 0.00 -13.83 -20.77
N SER A 108 1.25 -14.29 -20.60
CA SER A 108 1.65 -15.62 -21.10
C SER A 108 0.74 -16.72 -20.52
N TYR A 109 0.56 -17.81 -21.26
CA TYR A 109 -0.35 -18.90 -20.88
C TYR A 109 -0.05 -19.46 -19.47
N ASN A 110 1.22 -19.70 -19.15
CA ASN A 110 1.67 -20.20 -17.84
C ASN A 110 2.01 -19.09 -16.83
N ASN A 111 1.54 -17.85 -17.04
CA ASN A 111 1.83 -16.77 -16.09
C ASN A 111 1.00 -16.97 -14.81
N PRO A 112 1.63 -16.94 -13.61
CA PRO A 112 0.93 -17.27 -12.37
C PRO A 112 -0.11 -16.23 -11.96
N TRP A 113 -0.03 -14.99 -12.45
CA TRP A 113 -1.02 -13.93 -12.20
C TRP A 113 -2.32 -14.12 -12.97
N LYS A 114 -2.33 -14.96 -14.02
CA LYS A 114 -3.46 -15.05 -14.94
C LYS A 114 -4.72 -15.55 -14.24
N ARG A 115 -4.59 -16.59 -13.41
CA ARG A 115 -5.73 -17.18 -12.70
C ARG A 115 -6.25 -16.27 -11.60
N PHE A 116 -5.36 -15.61 -10.85
CA PHE A 116 -5.74 -14.58 -9.88
C PHE A 116 -6.59 -13.47 -10.52
N ILE A 117 -6.16 -12.91 -11.66
CA ILE A 117 -6.88 -11.82 -12.35
C ILE A 117 -8.24 -12.29 -12.90
N GLU A 118 -8.31 -13.55 -13.35
CA GLU A 118 -9.56 -14.15 -13.79
C GLU A 118 -10.59 -14.21 -12.66
N ILE A 119 -10.18 -14.64 -11.47
CA ILE A 119 -11.06 -14.75 -10.30
C ILE A 119 -11.42 -13.35 -9.78
N LEU A 120 -10.45 -12.43 -9.73
CA LEU A 120 -10.62 -11.05 -9.27
C LEU A 120 -11.69 -10.28 -10.08
N GLY A 121 -11.78 -10.54 -11.39
CA GLY A 121 -12.74 -9.87 -12.27
C GLY A 121 -14.19 -10.36 -12.13
N ARG A 122 -14.44 -11.43 -11.39
CA ARG A 122 -15.77 -12.03 -11.24
C ARG A 122 -16.49 -11.53 -9.98
N GLU A 123 -17.78 -11.79 -9.87
CA GLU A 123 -18.52 -11.60 -8.63
C GLU A 123 -18.33 -12.80 -7.71
N TYR A 124 -18.08 -12.55 -6.43
CA TYR A 124 -17.91 -13.60 -5.43
C TYR A 124 -19.29 -14.21 -5.14
N ALA A 125 -19.57 -15.35 -5.76
CA ALA A 125 -20.83 -16.07 -5.55
C ALA A 125 -20.76 -17.02 -4.34
N SER A 126 -19.57 -17.27 -3.78
CA SER A 126 -19.37 -18.20 -2.66
C SER A 126 -18.05 -17.94 -1.90
N SER A 127 -17.97 -18.45 -0.67
CA SER A 127 -16.73 -18.45 0.14
C SER A 127 -15.59 -19.17 -0.57
N ASN A 128 -15.84 -20.33 -1.19
CA ASN A 128 -14.83 -21.12 -1.91
C ASN A 128 -14.13 -20.31 -3.01
N MET A 129 -14.82 -19.34 -3.61
CA MET A 129 -14.24 -18.48 -4.65
C MET A 129 -13.29 -17.42 -4.08
N TYR A 130 -13.56 -16.94 -2.87
CA TYR A 130 -12.68 -16.03 -2.16
C TYR A 130 -11.42 -16.77 -1.64
N GLU A 131 -11.57 -18.01 -1.16
CA GLU A 131 -10.43 -18.90 -0.84
C GLU A 131 -9.53 -19.09 -2.06
N ALA A 132 -10.12 -19.45 -3.21
CA ALA A 132 -9.37 -19.61 -4.45
C ALA A 132 -8.69 -18.32 -4.92
N LEU A 133 -9.30 -17.15 -4.66
CA LEU A 133 -8.67 -15.86 -4.95
C LEU A 133 -7.39 -15.67 -4.12
N ILE A 134 -7.47 -15.94 -2.82
CA ILE A 134 -6.34 -15.82 -1.89
C ILE A 134 -5.22 -16.78 -2.30
N ASP A 135 -5.56 -18.04 -2.58
CA ASP A 135 -4.58 -19.07 -2.98
C ASP A 135 -3.85 -18.68 -4.27
N GLU A 136 -4.59 -18.23 -5.29
CA GLU A 136 -3.99 -17.81 -6.55
C GLU A 136 -3.21 -16.50 -6.42
N PHE A 137 -3.61 -15.61 -5.52
CA PHE A 137 -2.85 -14.39 -5.22
C PHE A 137 -1.53 -14.72 -4.53
N HIS A 138 -1.57 -15.56 -3.49
CA HIS A 138 -0.40 -16.06 -2.78
C HIS A 138 0.56 -16.78 -3.72
N LYS A 139 0.04 -17.68 -4.55
CA LYS A 139 0.82 -18.41 -5.55
C LYS A 139 1.51 -17.45 -6.52
N ALA A 140 0.79 -16.45 -7.04
CA ALA A 140 1.35 -15.46 -7.95
C ALA A 140 2.50 -14.66 -7.34
N LEU A 141 2.34 -14.23 -6.08
CA LEU A 141 3.38 -13.55 -5.33
C LEU A 141 4.59 -14.46 -5.08
N ARG A 142 4.34 -15.67 -4.59
CA ARG A 142 5.38 -16.66 -4.28
C ARG A 142 6.22 -16.99 -5.51
N GLU A 143 5.57 -17.35 -6.62
CA GLU A 143 6.29 -17.69 -7.86
C GLU A 143 7.08 -16.49 -8.39
N THR A 144 6.52 -15.28 -8.30
CA THR A 144 7.23 -14.05 -8.70
C THR A 144 8.46 -13.82 -7.84
N TYR A 145 8.38 -14.04 -6.53
CA TYR A 145 9.51 -13.86 -5.61
C TYR A 145 10.72 -14.76 -5.93
N TYR A 146 10.49 -16.00 -6.37
CA TYR A 146 11.58 -16.93 -6.71
C TYR A 146 12.06 -16.84 -8.16
N ILE A 147 11.47 -15.96 -8.98
CA ILE A 147 12.00 -15.67 -10.31
C ILE A 147 13.25 -14.80 -10.18
N ASP A 148 14.20 -15.00 -11.10
CA ASP A 148 15.42 -14.20 -11.19
C ASP A 148 15.10 -12.69 -11.24
N LEU A 149 15.56 -11.98 -10.21
CA LEU A 149 15.40 -10.54 -10.04
C LEU A 149 16.12 -9.71 -11.12
N ARG A 150 17.02 -10.33 -11.90
CA ARG A 150 17.71 -9.70 -13.04
C ARG A 150 16.88 -9.69 -14.32
N ARG A 151 15.67 -10.25 -14.29
CA ARG A 151 14.74 -10.11 -15.42
C ARG A 151 14.40 -8.64 -15.63
N ASN A 152 14.34 -8.25 -16.89
CA ASN A 152 13.96 -6.91 -17.27
C ASN A 152 12.55 -6.58 -16.75
N ASP A 153 12.41 -5.40 -16.14
CA ASP A 153 11.20 -4.94 -15.45
C ASP A 153 10.65 -6.01 -14.50
N TYR A 154 11.46 -6.42 -13.52
CA TYR A 154 11.02 -7.23 -12.38
C TYR A 154 10.08 -6.41 -11.46
N ILE A 155 9.30 -7.10 -10.61
CA ILE A 155 8.42 -6.40 -9.66
C ILE A 155 9.25 -5.56 -8.68
N SER A 156 8.90 -4.29 -8.49
CA SER A 156 9.64 -3.44 -7.55
C SER A 156 9.41 -3.88 -6.11
N PRO A 157 10.39 -3.66 -5.20
CA PRO A 157 10.22 -4.04 -3.79
C PRO A 157 9.05 -3.31 -3.12
N ASN A 158 8.78 -2.05 -3.49
CA ASN A 158 7.60 -1.33 -3.00
C ASN A 158 6.29 -2.02 -3.39
N CYS A 159 6.18 -2.38 -4.66
CA CYS A 159 5.01 -3.06 -5.18
C CYS A 159 4.82 -4.43 -4.52
N PHE A 160 5.89 -5.23 -4.44
CA PHE A 160 5.83 -6.55 -3.82
C PHE A 160 5.36 -6.48 -2.36
N VAL A 161 5.97 -5.60 -1.56
CA VAL A 161 5.61 -5.47 -0.14
C VAL A 161 4.18 -4.95 0.04
N TYR A 162 3.74 -3.98 -0.79
CA TYR A 162 2.35 -3.55 -0.80
C TYR A 162 1.39 -4.72 -1.06
N LEU A 163 1.70 -5.58 -2.03
CA LEU A 163 0.85 -6.73 -2.36
C LEU A 163 0.86 -7.79 -1.26
N ILE A 164 1.97 -8.00 -0.57
CA ILE A 164 2.03 -8.87 0.62
C ILE A 164 1.15 -8.32 1.74
N GLU A 165 1.21 -7.01 2.02
CA GLU A 165 0.35 -6.36 3.02
C GLU A 165 -1.14 -6.51 2.64
N ARG A 166 -1.48 -6.47 1.34
CA ARG A 166 -2.84 -6.74 0.84
C ARG A 166 -3.24 -8.21 0.96
N LEU A 167 -2.34 -9.15 0.69
CA LEU A 167 -2.60 -10.56 0.87
C LEU A 167 -2.92 -10.87 2.34
N LEU A 168 -2.09 -10.37 3.27
CA LEU A 168 -2.24 -10.65 4.70
C LEU A 168 -3.54 -10.12 5.31
N ILE A 169 -4.14 -9.05 4.76
CA ILE A 169 -5.45 -8.57 5.22
C ILE A 169 -6.61 -9.41 4.66
N MET A 170 -6.41 -10.07 3.51
CA MET A 170 -7.44 -10.90 2.88
C MET A 170 -7.52 -12.29 3.49
N VAL A 171 -6.42 -12.76 4.08
CA VAL A 171 -6.31 -14.06 4.74
C VAL A 171 -7.32 -14.15 5.91
N PRO A 172 -8.10 -15.23 6.03
CA PRO A 172 -9.04 -15.38 7.14
C PRO A 172 -8.32 -15.68 8.46
N HIS A 173 -8.91 -15.24 9.57
CA HIS A 173 -8.34 -15.42 10.90
C HIS A 173 -9.29 -16.17 11.84
N SER A 174 -8.82 -17.29 12.38
CA SER A 174 -9.62 -18.24 13.18
C SER A 174 -10.05 -17.70 14.55
N GLN A 175 -9.39 -16.66 15.05
CA GLN A 175 -9.63 -16.08 16.38
C GLN A 175 -10.87 -15.17 16.43
N GLY A 176 -11.50 -14.86 15.28
CA GLY A 176 -12.64 -13.94 15.18
C GLY A 176 -12.25 -12.45 15.26
N PHE A 177 -10.95 -12.18 15.32
CA PHE A 177 -10.30 -10.90 15.14
C PHE A 177 -8.90 -11.12 14.54
N PHE A 178 -8.29 -10.05 14.05
CA PHE A 178 -6.92 -10.06 13.52
C PHE A 178 -6.20 -8.75 13.80
N PHE A 179 -4.89 -8.77 13.60
CA PHE A 179 -4.02 -7.62 13.81
C PHE A 179 -3.51 -7.08 12.47
N THR A 180 -3.51 -5.77 12.31
CA THR A 180 -2.94 -5.09 11.14
C THR A 180 -2.42 -3.71 11.56
N THR A 181 -1.80 -2.96 10.65
CA THR A 181 -1.49 -1.56 10.89
C THR A 181 -2.64 -0.65 10.46
N LYS A 182 -2.65 0.57 11.01
CA LYS A 182 -3.58 1.61 10.59
C LYS A 182 -3.47 1.88 9.10
N SER A 183 -2.25 2.03 8.58
CA SER A 183 -2.02 2.27 7.14
C SER A 183 -2.58 1.16 6.27
N SER A 184 -2.35 -0.11 6.65
CA SER A 184 -2.81 -1.25 5.87
C SER A 184 -4.33 -1.39 5.87
N LEU A 185 -4.97 -1.13 7.02
CA LEU A 185 -6.43 -1.11 7.09
C LEU A 185 -7.03 0.02 6.25
N VAL A 186 -6.46 1.23 6.33
CA VAL A 186 -6.92 2.38 5.53
C VAL A 186 -6.84 2.08 4.03
N GLU A 187 -5.73 1.49 3.57
CA GLU A 187 -5.58 1.08 2.17
C GLU A 187 -6.63 0.05 1.74
N PHE A 188 -6.88 -0.97 2.57
CA PHE A 188 -7.94 -1.94 2.32
C PHE A 188 -9.31 -1.27 2.21
N LEU A 189 -9.63 -0.37 3.14
CA LEU A 189 -10.88 0.40 3.10
C LEU A 189 -10.96 1.21 1.80
N ILE A 190 -9.88 1.87 1.37
CA ILE A 190 -9.82 2.60 0.09
C ILE A 190 -10.23 1.75 -1.10
N SER A 191 -9.90 0.46 -1.10
CA SER A 191 -10.27 -0.48 -2.16
C SER A 191 -11.74 -0.90 -2.16
N LEU A 192 -12.46 -0.70 -1.05
CA LEU A 192 -13.89 -1.04 -0.96
C LEU A 192 -14.76 0.04 -1.61
N GLN A 193 -15.89 -0.39 -2.18
CA GLN A 193 -16.96 0.53 -2.58
C GLN A 193 -17.51 1.26 -1.35
N SER A 194 -18.03 2.48 -1.53
CA SER A 194 -18.43 3.37 -0.42
C SER A 194 -19.52 2.78 0.48
N ASP A 195 -20.41 1.99 -0.10
CA ASP A 195 -21.56 1.33 0.51
C ASP A 195 -21.31 -0.15 0.80
N ALA A 196 -20.11 -0.67 0.52
CA ALA A 196 -19.77 -2.05 0.80
C ALA A 196 -19.74 -2.31 2.31
N ASP A 197 -20.34 -3.42 2.73
CA ASP A 197 -20.17 -3.98 4.06
C ASP A 197 -18.71 -4.46 4.21
N PRO A 198 -17.89 -3.80 5.05
CA PRO A 198 -16.48 -4.14 5.21
C PRO A 198 -16.27 -5.50 5.90
N SER A 199 -17.30 -6.07 6.53
CA SER A 199 -17.25 -7.40 7.11
C SER A 199 -17.48 -8.51 6.08
N SER A 200 -18.16 -8.22 4.97
CA SER A 200 -18.59 -9.22 3.98
C SER A 200 -17.42 -10.00 3.34
N SER A 201 -16.28 -9.34 3.10
CA SER A 201 -15.09 -9.96 2.51
C SER A 201 -14.18 -10.65 3.54
N LEU A 202 -14.46 -10.52 4.84
CA LEU A 202 -13.60 -11.00 5.93
C LEU A 202 -14.27 -12.10 6.77
N VAL A 203 -15.51 -12.47 6.44
CA VAL A 203 -16.24 -13.58 7.05
C VAL A 203 -16.14 -14.82 6.16
N MET A 204 -15.35 -15.80 6.60
CA MET A 204 -15.07 -17.03 5.85
C MET A 204 -15.48 -18.29 6.63
N ASP A 205 -15.64 -19.41 5.92
CA ASP A 205 -15.95 -20.70 6.53
C ASP A 205 -14.80 -21.15 7.45
N LYS A 206 -15.14 -21.76 8.58
CA LYS A 206 -14.19 -22.14 9.65
C LYS A 206 -13.17 -23.22 9.25
N LYS A 207 -13.25 -23.74 8.02
CA LYS A 207 -12.46 -24.88 7.54
C LYS A 207 -11.19 -24.48 6.77
N TYR A 208 -11.10 -23.25 6.26
CA TYR A 208 -9.93 -22.82 5.50
C TYR A 208 -8.75 -22.55 6.45
N ASP A 209 -7.63 -23.23 6.22
CA ASP A 209 -6.40 -23.08 7.00
C ASP A 209 -5.38 -22.19 6.26
N PRO A 210 -5.14 -20.96 6.74
CA PRO A 210 -4.19 -20.05 6.11
C PRO A 210 -2.73 -20.29 6.47
N SER A 211 -2.42 -21.29 7.32
CA SER A 211 -1.08 -21.49 7.89
C SER A 211 0.00 -21.66 6.81
N SER A 212 -0.33 -22.32 5.70
CA SER A 212 0.59 -22.49 4.57
C SER A 212 0.99 -21.16 3.92
N ILE A 213 0.05 -20.22 3.81
CA ILE A 213 0.29 -18.87 3.27
C ILE A 213 1.15 -18.09 4.26
N MET A 214 0.79 -18.08 5.53
CA MET A 214 1.52 -17.35 6.57
C MET A 214 2.97 -17.82 6.67
N ASN A 215 3.21 -19.13 6.67
CA ASN A 215 4.56 -19.71 6.67
C ASN A 215 5.33 -19.37 5.39
N SER A 216 4.69 -19.43 4.23
CA SER A 216 5.34 -19.05 2.98
C SER A 216 5.68 -17.57 2.92
N VAL A 217 4.87 -16.67 3.49
CA VAL A 217 5.19 -15.25 3.59
C VAL A 217 6.34 -15.04 4.57
N PHE A 218 6.28 -15.67 5.75
CA PHE A 218 7.36 -15.66 6.73
C PHE A 218 8.71 -16.02 6.09
N ASP A 219 8.78 -17.10 5.31
CA ASP A 219 9.99 -17.54 4.61
C ASP A 219 10.53 -16.47 3.63
N MET A 220 9.65 -15.79 2.89
CA MET A 220 10.06 -14.72 1.95
C MET A 220 10.62 -13.51 2.71
N ILE A 221 9.96 -13.11 3.79
CA ILE A 221 10.38 -11.97 4.63
C ILE A 221 11.70 -12.29 5.33
N GLN A 222 11.84 -13.47 5.93
CA GLN A 222 13.07 -13.89 6.61
C GLN A 222 14.27 -13.90 5.65
N ARG A 223 14.12 -14.43 4.44
CA ARG A 223 15.20 -14.39 3.44
C ARG A 223 15.55 -12.97 3.01
N SER A 224 14.55 -12.12 2.85
CA SER A 224 14.75 -10.70 2.49
C SER A 224 15.52 -9.95 3.58
N LEU A 225 15.18 -10.17 4.85
CA LEU A 225 15.85 -9.55 5.99
C LEU A 225 17.33 -9.96 6.13
N CYS A 226 17.67 -11.19 5.74
CA CYS A 226 19.02 -11.75 5.89
C CYS A 226 19.94 -11.48 4.69
N ASN A 227 19.41 -11.14 3.51
CA ASN A 227 20.20 -10.97 2.30
C ASN A 227 20.31 -9.51 1.86
N ARG A 228 21.17 -8.75 2.56
CA ARG A 228 21.39 -7.32 2.27
C ARG A 228 21.75 -7.04 0.81
N ALA A 229 22.70 -7.80 0.24
CA ALA A 229 23.18 -7.54 -1.13
C ALA A 229 22.07 -7.73 -2.18
N ALA A 230 21.27 -8.79 -2.05
CA ALA A 230 20.14 -8.99 -2.97
C ALA A 230 19.05 -7.93 -2.80
N MET A 231 18.85 -7.43 -1.58
CA MET A 231 17.90 -6.33 -1.33
C MET A 231 18.36 -5.01 -1.94
N GLU A 232 19.64 -4.67 -1.81
CA GLU A 232 20.22 -3.47 -2.45
C GLU A 232 20.12 -3.59 -3.99
N GLU A 233 20.49 -4.74 -4.58
CA GLU A 233 20.34 -5.02 -6.02
C GLU A 233 18.87 -4.89 -6.46
N TRP A 234 17.92 -5.40 -5.68
CA TRP A 234 16.48 -5.32 -6.00
C TRP A 234 15.95 -3.87 -6.01
N ILE A 235 16.40 -3.04 -5.07
CA ILE A 235 16.03 -1.63 -5.00
C ILE A 235 16.64 -0.85 -6.18
N GLU A 236 17.92 -1.08 -6.46
CA GLU A 236 18.65 -0.41 -7.55
C GLU A 236 18.08 -0.76 -8.92
N ASN A 237 17.76 -2.03 -9.16
CA ASN A 237 17.10 -2.50 -10.39
C ASN A 237 15.70 -1.89 -10.59
N SER A 238 15.10 -1.35 -9.52
CA SER A 238 13.82 -0.65 -9.56
C SER A 238 13.96 0.87 -9.71
N HIS A 239 15.18 1.39 -9.90
CA HIS A 239 15.49 2.81 -10.02
C HIS A 239 15.04 3.65 -8.81
N ILE A 240 15.08 3.06 -7.61
CA ILE A 240 14.77 3.74 -6.35
C ILE A 240 16.08 4.10 -5.63
N ASP A 241 16.13 5.25 -4.96
CA ASP A 241 17.26 5.61 -4.11
C ASP A 241 17.41 4.59 -2.96
N CYS A 242 18.45 3.76 -3.05
CA CYS A 242 18.74 2.70 -2.10
C CYS A 242 19.03 3.24 -0.69
N LYS A 243 19.75 4.36 -0.57
CA LYS A 243 20.10 4.96 0.72
C LYS A 243 18.86 5.45 1.46
N TYR A 244 17.90 6.02 0.72
CA TYR A 244 16.63 6.44 1.28
C TYR A 244 15.71 5.26 1.58
N TYR A 245 15.54 4.33 0.63
CA TYR A 245 14.48 3.34 0.69
C TYR A 245 14.85 2.08 1.48
N PHE A 246 16.12 1.70 1.55
CA PHE A 246 16.53 0.48 2.25
C PHE A 246 16.10 0.46 3.73
N PRO A 247 16.30 1.52 4.54
CA PRO A 247 15.79 1.55 5.93
C PRO A 247 14.25 1.49 6.02
N VAL A 248 13.55 2.12 5.08
CA VAL A 248 12.07 2.11 5.01
C VAL A 248 11.57 0.69 4.73
N LEU A 249 12.19 0.02 3.76
CA LEU A 249 11.85 -1.34 3.37
C LEU A 249 12.13 -2.33 4.51
N MET A 250 13.27 -2.20 5.19
CA MET A 250 13.61 -2.99 6.38
C MET A 250 12.56 -2.83 7.47
N LEU A 251 12.11 -1.60 7.74
CA LEU A 251 11.05 -1.34 8.71
C LEU A 251 9.73 -2.04 8.30
N ARG A 252 9.33 -1.96 7.04
CA ARG A 252 8.10 -2.63 6.55
C ARG A 252 8.17 -4.14 6.69
N PHE A 253 9.31 -4.77 6.37
CA PHE A 253 9.50 -6.20 6.60
C PHE A 253 9.41 -6.57 8.08
N PHE A 254 9.97 -5.75 8.97
CA PHE A 254 9.84 -5.97 10.42
C PHE A 254 8.41 -5.84 10.91
N VAL A 255 7.66 -4.86 10.41
CA VAL A 255 6.23 -4.69 10.71
C VAL A 255 5.46 -5.93 10.26
N ILE A 256 5.70 -6.41 9.03
CA ILE A 256 5.07 -7.64 8.53
C ILE A 256 5.43 -8.84 9.40
N LEU A 257 6.70 -9.00 9.78
CA LEU A 257 7.15 -10.09 10.65
C LEU A 257 6.43 -10.06 12.01
N CYS A 258 6.29 -8.87 12.62
CA CYS A 258 5.54 -8.70 13.86
C CYS A 258 4.06 -9.06 13.70
N LEU A 259 3.44 -8.66 12.59
CA LEU A 259 2.05 -9.00 12.27
C LEU A 259 1.87 -10.50 12.02
N LEU A 260 2.84 -11.18 11.41
CA LEU A 260 2.81 -12.63 11.27
C LEU A 260 2.79 -13.30 12.64
N CYS A 261 3.68 -12.93 13.57
CA CYS A 261 3.68 -13.43 14.95
C CYS A 261 2.36 -13.17 15.71
N LEU A 262 1.68 -12.06 15.42
CA LEU A 262 0.40 -11.73 16.04
C LEU A 262 -0.79 -12.52 15.47
N ASN A 263 -0.72 -12.90 14.19
CA ASN A 263 -1.83 -13.48 13.45
C ASN A 263 -1.71 -14.99 13.18
N SER A 264 -0.60 -15.60 13.57
CA SER A 264 -0.35 -17.05 13.46
C SER A 264 0.35 -17.58 14.71
N ASP A 265 0.66 -18.88 14.72
CA ASP A 265 1.34 -19.54 15.85
C ASP A 265 2.87 -19.30 15.88
N LEU A 266 3.37 -18.30 15.15
CA LEU A 266 4.79 -17.97 15.11
C LEU A 266 5.23 -17.28 16.41
N SER A 267 6.34 -17.76 16.99
CA SER A 267 6.90 -17.15 18.21
C SER A 267 7.41 -15.74 17.96
N ILE A 268 7.22 -14.85 18.94
CA ILE A 268 7.86 -13.53 18.99
C ILE A 268 9.39 -13.63 18.98
N ASP A 269 9.95 -14.78 19.37
CA ASP A 269 11.39 -15.04 19.31
C ASP A 269 11.96 -14.84 17.91
N ALA A 270 11.19 -15.15 16.85
CA ALA A 270 11.61 -14.89 15.47
C ALA A 270 11.92 -13.40 15.24
N VAL A 271 11.11 -12.49 15.78
CA VAL A 271 11.37 -11.04 15.72
C VAL A 271 12.60 -10.69 16.56
N LEU A 272 12.71 -11.25 17.77
CA LEU A 272 13.80 -10.94 18.70
C LEU A 272 15.16 -11.42 18.20
N GLU A 273 15.22 -12.56 17.52
CA GLU A 273 16.41 -13.11 16.88
C GLU A 273 16.91 -12.15 15.79
N HIS A 274 16.06 -11.68 14.89
CA HIS A 274 16.46 -10.70 13.88
C HIS A 274 16.86 -9.34 14.48
N LEU A 275 16.20 -8.87 15.54
CA LEU A 275 16.59 -7.65 16.25
C LEU A 275 17.95 -7.78 16.97
N SER A 276 18.39 -9.00 17.29
CA SER A 276 19.67 -9.24 17.93
C SER A 276 20.86 -9.02 16.99
N VAL A 277 20.63 -9.07 15.67
CA VAL A 277 21.65 -8.86 14.64
C VAL A 277 21.94 -7.35 14.50
N PRO A 278 23.15 -6.87 14.85
CA PRO A 278 23.45 -5.44 14.87
C PRO A 278 23.25 -4.74 13.51
N GLN A 279 23.59 -5.43 12.42
CA GLN A 279 23.46 -4.91 11.06
C GLN A 279 21.99 -4.64 10.71
N ILE A 280 21.09 -5.56 11.05
CA ILE A 280 19.65 -5.39 10.86
C ILE A 280 19.12 -4.29 11.77
N ARG A 281 19.43 -4.36 13.07
CA ARG A 281 18.97 -3.39 14.07
C ARG A 281 19.37 -1.95 13.73
N SER A 282 20.55 -1.75 13.13
CA SER A 282 21.05 -0.43 12.74
C SER A 282 20.20 0.27 11.66
N GLN A 283 19.38 -0.47 10.92
CA GLN A 283 18.51 0.04 9.85
C GLN A 283 17.13 0.46 10.36
N LEU A 284 16.80 0.13 11.60
CA LEU A 284 15.49 0.36 12.19
C LEU A 284 15.49 1.59 13.12
N PRO A 285 14.34 2.28 13.28
CA PRO A 285 14.22 3.35 14.25
C PRO A 285 14.54 2.85 15.66
N ARG A 286 15.46 3.52 16.36
CA ARG A 286 15.91 3.10 17.70
C ARG A 286 14.75 2.89 18.69
N LYS A 287 13.81 3.84 18.75
CA LYS A 287 12.66 3.77 19.66
C LYS A 287 11.70 2.63 19.32
N PHE A 288 11.63 2.23 18.04
CA PHE A 288 10.86 1.06 17.60
C PHE A 288 11.46 -0.22 18.17
N CYS A 289 12.76 -0.42 17.98
CA CYS A 289 13.47 -1.57 18.55
C CYS A 289 13.37 -1.62 20.08
N GLU A 290 13.56 -0.47 20.75
CA GLU A 290 13.42 -0.38 22.21
C GLU A 290 12.00 -0.72 22.66
N GLY A 291 10.97 -0.32 21.91
CA GLY A 291 9.57 -0.67 22.17
C GLY A 291 9.33 -2.18 22.12
N ILE A 292 9.81 -2.87 21.07
CA ILE A 292 9.66 -4.32 20.92
C ILE A 292 10.39 -5.07 22.04
N LEU A 293 11.63 -4.66 22.34
CA LEU A 293 12.46 -5.31 23.37
C LEU A 293 11.84 -5.26 24.77
N ARG A 294 10.83 -4.41 25.01
CA ARG A 294 10.09 -4.38 26.28
C ARG A 294 9.37 -5.67 26.60
N VAL A 295 9.13 -6.54 25.62
CA VAL A 295 8.58 -7.89 25.85
C VAL A 295 9.43 -8.72 26.82
N ARG A 296 10.72 -8.39 26.97
CA ARG A 296 11.63 -9.05 27.92
C ARG A 296 11.45 -8.56 29.37
N HIS A 297 10.63 -7.54 29.62
CA HIS A 297 10.33 -7.07 30.96
C HIS A 297 9.12 -7.80 31.54
N ASN A 298 9.17 -8.12 32.84
CA ASN A 298 8.08 -8.79 33.53
C ASN A 298 6.78 -7.97 33.45
N GLY A 299 5.70 -8.62 33.02
CA GLY A 299 4.34 -8.06 33.04
C GLY A 299 3.90 -7.31 31.78
N ILE A 300 4.74 -7.19 30.75
CA ILE A 300 4.35 -6.60 29.46
C ILE A 300 4.01 -7.72 28.48
N SER A 301 2.79 -7.74 27.97
CA SER A 301 2.41 -8.69 26.92
C SER A 301 3.13 -8.34 25.60
N TYR A 302 3.43 -9.34 24.77
CA TYR A 302 4.05 -9.08 23.47
C TYR A 302 3.16 -8.20 22.58
N VAL A 303 1.84 -8.33 22.68
CA VAL A 303 0.87 -7.47 21.97
C VAL A 303 1.06 -6.01 22.37
N ASP A 304 1.19 -5.72 23.67
CA ASP A 304 1.39 -4.35 24.17
C ASP A 304 2.73 -3.77 23.76
N ALA A 305 3.79 -4.58 23.79
CA ALA A 305 5.12 -4.17 23.32
C ALA A 305 5.10 -3.78 21.83
N LEU A 306 4.44 -4.59 21.00
CA LEU A 306 4.28 -4.31 19.57
C LEU A 306 3.39 -3.10 19.31
N ALA A 307 2.26 -2.97 20.01
CA ALA A 307 1.36 -1.83 19.90
C ALA A 307 2.08 -0.51 20.21
N GLY A 308 2.84 -0.47 21.31
CA GLY A 308 3.66 0.68 21.67
C GLY A 308 4.73 1.01 20.63
N ALA A 309 5.42 -0.01 20.10
CA ALA A 309 6.43 0.18 19.05
C ALA A 309 5.82 0.75 17.76
N PHE A 310 4.66 0.24 17.34
CA PHE A 310 3.92 0.64 16.14
C PHE A 310 3.41 2.08 16.26
N LYS A 311 2.89 2.44 17.45
CA LYS A 311 2.51 3.82 17.77
C LYS A 311 3.68 4.80 17.65
N VAL A 312 4.87 4.41 18.12
CA VAL A 312 6.08 5.26 18.07
C VAL A 312 6.56 5.54 16.64
N ILE A 313 6.38 4.61 15.70
CA ILE A 313 6.75 4.84 14.30
C ILE A 313 5.68 5.62 13.51
N GLY A 314 4.54 5.93 14.14
CA GLY A 314 3.45 6.67 13.51
C GLY A 314 2.48 5.79 12.71
N ASP A 315 2.50 4.47 12.88
CA ASP A 315 1.55 3.54 12.26
C ASP A 315 0.99 2.56 13.30
N PRO A 316 0.01 3.00 14.11
CA PRO A 316 -0.48 2.24 15.24
C PRO A 316 -1.00 0.85 14.85
N LEU A 317 -0.86 -0.11 15.77
CA LEU A 317 -1.46 -1.42 15.66
C LEU A 317 -2.99 -1.29 15.74
N VAL A 318 -3.70 -2.01 14.88
CA VAL A 318 -5.16 -2.08 14.84
C VAL A 318 -5.58 -3.52 15.07
N ILE A 319 -6.50 -3.72 16.02
CA ILE A 319 -7.16 -4.99 16.30
C ILE A 319 -8.53 -4.93 15.65
N VAL A 320 -8.75 -5.74 14.62
CA VAL A 320 -9.96 -5.75 13.82
C VAL A 320 -10.79 -6.99 14.15
N ALA A 321 -11.92 -6.81 14.81
CA ALA A 321 -12.86 -7.88 15.10
C ALA A 321 -13.82 -8.10 13.94
N SER A 322 -13.89 -9.34 13.44
CA SER A 322 -14.82 -9.79 12.39
C SER A 322 -16.06 -10.50 12.98
N THR A 323 -16.01 -10.81 14.27
CA THR A 323 -17.09 -11.45 15.03
C THR A 323 -17.44 -10.63 16.27
N GLU A 324 -18.57 -10.93 16.91
CA GLU A 324 -18.97 -10.30 18.17
C GLU A 324 -18.04 -10.65 19.35
N LYS A 325 -17.12 -11.60 19.15
CA LYS A 325 -16.16 -11.98 20.18
C LYS A 325 -15.14 -10.88 20.37
N ARG A 326 -15.17 -10.27 21.55
CA ARG A 326 -14.11 -9.34 21.96
C ARG A 326 -12.85 -10.12 22.35
N PRO A 327 -11.65 -9.57 22.05
CA PRO A 327 -10.42 -10.07 22.62
C PRO A 327 -10.51 -10.05 24.15
N LYS A 328 -9.95 -11.09 24.80
CA LYS A 328 -9.92 -11.19 26.27
C LYS A 328 -8.81 -10.36 26.91
N PHE A 329 -8.08 -9.57 26.13
CA PHE A 329 -7.00 -8.72 26.56
C PHE A 329 -7.28 -7.27 26.17
N VAL A 330 -6.63 -6.33 26.85
CA VAL A 330 -6.70 -4.91 26.57
C VAL A 330 -5.30 -4.45 26.19
N SER A 331 -5.18 -3.73 25.07
CA SER A 331 -3.92 -3.10 24.67
C SER A 331 -4.11 -1.59 24.51
N PRO A 332 -3.66 -0.76 25.46
CA PRO A 332 -3.92 0.69 25.47
C PRO A 332 -3.34 1.44 24.28
N ASP A 333 -2.28 0.93 23.66
CA ASP A 333 -1.60 1.56 22.53
C ASP A 333 -2.13 1.07 21.17
N ALA A 334 -3.07 0.11 21.15
CA ALA A 334 -3.71 -0.39 19.93
C ALA A 334 -5.08 0.26 19.70
N VAL A 335 -5.46 0.42 18.44
CA VAL A 335 -6.80 0.86 18.04
C VAL A 335 -7.69 -0.38 17.88
N PHE A 336 -8.85 -0.40 18.53
CA PHE A 336 -9.81 -1.51 18.40
C PHE A 336 -10.95 -1.12 17.46
N ILE A 337 -11.23 -1.97 16.47
CA ILE A 337 -12.31 -1.78 15.49
C ILE A 337 -13.14 -3.05 15.42
N ASN A 338 -14.44 -2.95 15.68
CA ASN A 338 -15.38 -4.03 15.44
C ASN A 338 -16.11 -3.77 14.13
N LEU A 339 -15.82 -4.54 13.08
CA LEU A 339 -16.39 -4.33 11.75
C LEU A 339 -17.92 -4.44 11.76
N ARG A 340 -18.49 -5.29 12.63
CA ARG A 340 -19.95 -5.45 12.77
C ARG A 340 -20.65 -4.26 13.44
N SER A 341 -19.89 -3.35 14.04
CA SER A 341 -20.43 -2.13 14.65
C SER A 341 -20.63 -1.00 13.65
N PHE A 342 -20.25 -1.19 12.38
CA PHE A 342 -20.30 -0.16 11.35
C PHE A 342 -21.17 -0.60 10.18
N SER A 343 -21.99 0.32 9.66
CA SER A 343 -22.89 0.05 8.54
C SER A 343 -22.24 0.32 7.18
N CYS A 344 -21.18 1.12 7.17
CA CYS A 344 -20.40 1.40 5.96
C CYS A 344 -18.93 1.69 6.31
N ARG A 345 -18.10 1.64 5.27
CA ARG A 345 -16.67 1.96 5.36
C ARG A 345 -16.39 3.36 5.93
N ASN A 346 -17.21 4.37 5.62
CA ASN A 346 -16.93 5.76 6.00
C ASN A 346 -16.92 5.95 7.52
N GLU A 347 -17.78 5.27 8.26
CA GLU A 347 -17.81 5.33 9.73
C GLU A 347 -16.51 4.77 10.35
N ILE A 348 -15.93 3.74 9.74
CA ILE A 348 -14.62 3.20 10.14
C ILE A 348 -13.53 4.23 9.86
N MET A 349 -13.57 4.90 8.70
CA MET A 349 -12.62 5.93 8.34
C MET A 349 -12.65 7.11 9.32
N GLU A 350 -13.85 7.55 9.75
CA GLU A 350 -14.00 8.60 10.77
C GLU A 350 -13.43 8.18 12.14
N THR A 351 -13.57 6.91 12.50
CA THR A 351 -12.97 6.35 13.72
C THR A 351 -11.44 6.32 13.65
N LEU A 352 -10.89 6.02 12.46
CA LEU A 352 -9.46 6.00 12.21
C LEU A 352 -8.86 7.40 12.14
N PHE A 353 -9.61 8.41 11.70
CA PHE A 353 -9.19 9.79 11.57
C PHE A 353 -10.14 10.71 12.37
N PRO A 354 -10.07 10.69 13.71
CA PRO A 354 -10.91 11.54 14.51
C PRO A 354 -10.55 13.00 14.22
N VAL A 355 -11.53 13.77 13.76
CA VAL A 355 -11.36 15.22 13.57
C VAL A 355 -10.98 15.83 14.90
N GLU A 356 -9.81 16.45 14.97
CA GLU A 356 -9.49 17.35 16.08
C GLU A 356 -10.54 18.46 16.07
N ARG A 357 -11.53 18.38 16.97
CA ARG A 357 -12.46 19.49 17.21
C ARG A 357 -11.71 20.61 17.92
N ASN A 358 -10.87 21.31 17.18
CA ASN A 358 -10.40 22.62 17.57
C ASN A 358 -11.63 23.54 17.54
N ALA A 359 -11.99 24.05 18.71
CA ALA A 359 -13.16 24.90 18.90
C ALA A 359 -13.07 26.15 18.00
N SER A 360 -14.11 26.35 17.19
CA SER A 360 -14.51 27.60 16.55
C SER A 360 -13.51 28.27 15.60
N THR A 361 -13.65 27.99 14.31
CA THR A 361 -13.67 29.05 13.29
C THR A 361 -14.75 28.73 12.28
N ALA A 362 -15.85 29.51 12.31
CA ALA A 362 -16.90 29.43 11.31
C ALA A 362 -16.33 29.71 9.89
N PRO A 363 -16.78 29.02 8.83
CA PRO A 363 -16.37 29.34 7.49
C PRO A 363 -16.98 30.68 7.07
N LEU A 364 -16.14 31.67 6.75
CA LEU A 364 -16.60 32.87 6.05
C LEU A 364 -17.09 32.48 4.64
N PRO A 365 -18.23 33.03 4.18
CA PRO A 365 -18.79 32.65 2.88
C PRO A 365 -17.87 33.10 1.74
N MET A 366 -17.38 32.13 0.95
CA MET A 366 -16.64 32.41 -0.29
C MET A 366 -17.60 32.97 -1.35
N ARG A 367 -17.31 34.16 -1.85
CA ARG A 367 -17.90 34.70 -3.08
C ARG A 367 -17.38 33.93 -4.29
N PRO A 368 -18.23 33.64 -5.30
CA PRO A 368 -17.78 32.99 -6.53
C PRO A 368 -16.84 33.92 -7.32
N ALA A 369 -15.61 33.46 -7.56
CA ALA A 369 -14.61 34.18 -8.35
C ALA A 369 -14.95 34.12 -9.84
N SER A 370 -14.70 35.22 -10.55
CA SER A 370 -14.99 35.36 -11.97
C SER A 370 -13.95 34.63 -12.83
N LYS A 371 -14.30 34.27 -14.07
CA LYS A 371 -13.41 33.53 -14.99
C LYS A 371 -12.07 34.24 -15.28
N SER A 372 -11.97 35.57 -15.12
CA SER A 372 -10.71 36.32 -15.25
C SER A 372 -9.76 36.08 -14.08
N ASP A 373 -10.28 35.94 -12.85
CA ASP A 373 -9.47 35.74 -11.64
C ASP A 373 -8.73 34.38 -11.64
N ILE A 374 -9.33 33.38 -12.29
CA ILE A 374 -8.74 32.04 -12.44
C ILE A 374 -7.57 32.07 -13.43
N LYS A 375 -7.71 32.82 -14.55
CA LYS A 375 -6.69 32.91 -15.59
C LYS A 375 -5.43 33.63 -15.10
N ASP A 376 -5.60 34.67 -14.29
CA ASP A 376 -4.48 35.43 -13.73
C ASP A 376 -3.76 34.67 -12.61
N ARG A 377 -4.50 33.88 -11.81
CA ARG A 377 -3.91 32.96 -10.82
C ARG A 377 -3.12 31.82 -11.46
N ILE A 378 -3.57 31.31 -12.61
CA ILE A 378 -2.84 30.28 -13.38
C ILE A 378 -1.56 30.88 -13.97
N LYS A 379 -1.61 32.08 -14.58
CA LYS A 379 -0.42 32.77 -15.10
C LYS A 379 0.62 33.08 -14.02
N LEU A 380 0.18 33.57 -12.86
CA LEU A 380 1.08 33.87 -11.74
C LEU A 380 1.75 32.61 -11.16
N LYS A 381 1.05 31.46 -11.17
CA LYS A 381 1.59 30.18 -10.70
C LYS A 381 2.51 29.50 -11.73
N LEU A 382 2.22 29.62 -13.03
CA LEU A 382 3.10 29.15 -14.11
C LEU A 382 4.41 29.96 -14.18
N GLY A 383 4.35 31.28 -13.93
CA GLY A 383 5.56 32.11 -13.83
C GLY A 383 6.51 31.67 -12.70
N LYS A 384 5.96 31.19 -11.58
CA LYS A 384 6.76 30.63 -10.46
C LYS A 384 7.35 29.25 -10.77
N LEU A 385 6.71 28.45 -11.63
CA LEU A 385 7.23 27.18 -12.15
C LEU A 385 8.42 27.41 -13.10
N GLY A 386 8.37 28.44 -13.94
CA GLY A 386 9.48 28.84 -14.81
C GLY A 386 10.74 29.24 -14.03
N SER A 387 10.60 29.95 -12.90
CA SER A 387 11.75 30.29 -12.04
C SER A 387 12.34 29.07 -11.31
N TYR A 388 11.53 28.05 -11.00
CA TYR A 388 12.01 26.84 -10.32
C TYR A 388 12.77 25.90 -11.27
N LEU A 389 12.32 25.77 -12.52
CA LEU A 389 13.03 25.03 -13.57
C LEU A 389 14.37 25.69 -13.94
N GLY A 390 14.45 27.02 -13.90
CA GLY A 390 15.71 27.77 -14.07
C GLY A 390 16.73 27.55 -12.95
N ILE A 391 16.28 27.27 -11.72
CA ILE A 391 17.16 26.97 -10.57
C ILE A 391 17.70 25.53 -10.67
N VAL A 392 16.91 24.59 -11.19
CA VAL A 392 17.34 23.20 -11.41
C VAL A 392 18.37 23.09 -12.55
N GLN A 393 18.32 23.97 -13.56
CA GLN A 393 19.36 24.02 -14.60
C GLN A 393 20.68 24.65 -14.14
N LYS A 394 20.66 25.56 -13.15
CA LYS A 394 21.88 26.23 -12.68
C LYS A 394 22.76 25.33 -11.80
N HIS A 395 22.18 24.36 -11.10
CA HIS A 395 22.93 23.36 -10.31
C HIS A 395 23.58 22.23 -11.14
N ARG A 396 23.47 22.25 -12.48
CA ARG A 396 24.09 21.26 -13.38
C ARG A 396 25.26 21.82 -14.22
N LEU A 397 25.61 23.09 -14.03
CA LEU A 397 26.69 23.75 -14.77
C LEU A 397 27.91 24.11 -13.90
N ASP A 398 27.83 23.93 -12.58
CA ASP A 398 28.94 24.17 -11.64
C ASP A 398 29.63 22.86 -11.16
N GLU A 399 29.38 21.73 -11.83
CA GLU A 399 30.15 20.48 -11.69
C GLU A 399 30.72 20.05 -13.05
N LYS A 400 31.57 20.90 -13.62
CA LYS A 400 32.53 20.51 -14.66
C LYS A 400 33.95 20.68 -14.14
#